data_AF-A0A846DXP1-F1
#
_entry.id   AF-A0A846DXP1-F1
#
_cell.length_a   1.000
_cell.length_b   1.000
_cell.length_c   1.000
_cell.angle_alpha   90.00
_cell.angle_beta   90.00
_cell.angle_gamma   90.00
#
_symmetry.space_group_name_H-M   'P 1'
#
loop_
_entity.id
_entity.type
_entity.pdbx_description
1 polymer ?
#
loop_
_entity_poly.entity_id
_entity_poly.type
_entity_poly.pdbx_seq_one_letter_code
_entity_poly.pdbx_strand_id
1 'polypeptide(L)'
;MNVSLTPEIEQFIQSQVESGKYTSPDEVILAALRAFEERERLYKGRFEELKREIMIGVEASERGEVIDSEAVFSQLKQKLQQLRQREGE
;
A
#
# COMPACT_ATOMS: atom_id res chain seq x y z
N MET A 1 24.62 -10.79 -16.59
CA MET A 1 24.20 -11.41 -15.31
C MET A 1 23.45 -12.67 -15.67
N ASN A 2 23.85 -13.83 -15.15
CA ASN A 2 23.10 -15.07 -15.36
C ASN A 2 22.14 -15.24 -14.20
N VAL A 3 20.85 -15.35 -14.50
CA VAL A 3 19.80 -15.59 -13.50
C VAL A 3 19.27 -16.99 -13.75
N SER A 4 19.40 -17.87 -12.77
CA SER A 4 18.81 -19.20 -12.82
C SER A 4 17.35 -19.11 -12.39
N LEU A 5 16.46 -19.63 -13.23
CA LEU A 5 15.04 -19.72 -12.93
C LEU A 5 14.73 -21.12 -12.39
N THR A 6 13.75 -21.21 -11.50
CA THR A 6 13.23 -22.53 -11.11
C THR A 6 12.31 -23.05 -12.22
N PRO A 7 12.15 -24.38 -12.35
CA PRO A 7 11.28 -24.97 -13.38
C PRO A 7 9.85 -24.41 -13.37
N GLU A 8 9.33 -24.07 -12.18
CA GLU A 8 7.99 -23.50 -12.03
C GLU A 8 7.88 -22.10 -12.66
N ILE A 9 8.93 -21.28 -12.53
CA ILE A 9 8.97 -19.94 -13.13
C ILE A 9 9.15 -20.02 -14.64
N GLU A 10 9.97 -20.95 -15.14
CA GLU A 10 10.11 -21.20 -16.57
C GLU A 10 8.77 -21.60 -17.19
N GLN A 11 8.06 -22.54 -16.56
CA GLN A 11 6.74 -22.98 -17.02
C GLN A 11 5.71 -21.83 -16.98
N PHE A 12 5.75 -20.99 -15.94
CA PHE A 12 4.92 -19.80 -15.88
C PHE A 12 5.20 -18.85 -17.04
N ILE A 13 6.46 -18.52 -17.31
CA ILE A 13 6.85 -17.64 -18.42
C ILE A 13 6.38 -18.22 -19.75
N GLN A 14 6.60 -19.52 -19.97
CA GLN A 14 6.18 -20.21 -21.18
C GLN A 14 4.65 -20.12 -21.37
N SER A 15 3.86 -20.33 -20.32
CA SER A 15 2.39 -20.20 -20.39
C SER A 15 1.92 -18.79 -20.78
N GLN A 16 2.65 -17.75 -20.34
CA GLN A 16 2.32 -16.37 -20.68
C GLN A 16 2.59 -16.07 -22.16
N VAL A 17 3.64 -16.65 -22.74
CA VAL A 17 3.93 -16.54 -24.17
C VAL A 17 2.90 -17.33 -24.99
N GLU A 18 2.60 -18.57 -24.59
CA GLU A 18 1.61 -19.44 -25.26
C GLU A 18 0.21 -18.84 -25.27
N SER A 19 -0.14 -18.05 -24.25
CA SER A 19 -1.41 -17.31 -24.21
C SER A 19 -1.53 -16.22 -25.28
N GLY A 20 -0.44 -15.88 -25.98
CA GLY A 20 -0.37 -14.78 -26.95
C GLY A 20 -0.32 -13.39 -26.32
N LYS A 21 -0.30 -13.29 -24.99
CA LYS A 21 -0.23 -12.02 -24.26
C LYS A 21 1.15 -11.35 -24.41
N TYR A 22 2.20 -12.14 -24.62
CA TYR A 22 3.57 -11.68 -24.81
C TYR A 22 4.23 -12.44 -25.96
N THR A 23 5.16 -11.79 -26.64
CA THR A 23 5.80 -12.29 -27.86
C THR A 23 7.04 -13.13 -27.56
N SER A 24 7.64 -12.96 -26.38
CA SER A 24 8.84 -13.69 -25.97
C SER A 24 8.97 -13.81 -24.44
N PRO A 25 9.77 -14.79 -23.94
CA PRO A 25 10.13 -14.88 -22.53
C PRO A 25 10.75 -13.59 -21.97
N ASP A 26 11.62 -12.94 -22.75
CA ASP A 26 12.27 -11.69 -22.35
C ASP A 26 11.25 -10.56 -22.10
N GLU A 27 10.19 -10.51 -22.91
CA GLU A 27 9.11 -9.54 -22.73
C GLU A 27 8.33 -9.78 -21.43
N VAL A 28 8.07 -11.05 -21.08
CA VAL A 28 7.44 -11.43 -19.81
C VAL A 28 8.31 -11.00 -18.62
N ILE A 29 9.61 -11.28 -18.69
CA ILE A 29 10.57 -10.93 -17.62
C ILE A 29 10.64 -9.41 -17.46
N LEU A 30 10.76 -8.66 -18.56
CA LEU A 30 10.77 -7.19 -18.51
C LEU A 30 9.47 -6.62 -17.93
N ALA A 31 8.31 -7.17 -18.31
CA ALA A 31 7.02 -6.76 -17.75
C ALA A 31 6.94 -7.03 -16.24
N ALA A 32 7.39 -8.21 -15.79
CA ALA A 32 7.43 -8.57 -14.38
C ALA A 32 8.37 -7.66 -13.57
N LEU A 33 9.54 -7.34 -14.10
CA LEU A 33 10.51 -6.45 -13.44
C LEU A 33 9.99 -5.01 -13.35
N ARG A 34 9.30 -4.50 -14.39
CA ARG A 34 8.66 -3.18 -14.34
C ARG A 34 7.58 -3.12 -13.27
N ALA A 35 6.70 -4.13 -13.21
CA ALA A 35 5.67 -4.21 -12.18
C ALA A 35 6.28 -4.30 -10.77
N PHE A 36 7.40 -5.02 -10.62
CA PHE A 36 8.15 -5.08 -9.38
C PHE A 36 8.74 -3.72 -8.99
N GLU A 37 9.39 -3.01 -9.92
CA GLU A 37 9.94 -1.68 -9.67
C GLU A 37 8.86 -0.67 -9.27
N GLU A 38 7.71 -0.70 -9.94
CA GLU A 38 6.57 0.17 -9.61
C GLU A 38 6.06 -0.11 -8.19
N ARG A 39 5.90 -1.38 -7.82
CA ARG A 39 5.51 -1.78 -6.48
C ARG A 39 6.53 -1.32 -5.43
N GLU A 40 7.82 -1.46 -5.71
CA GLU A 40 8.90 -1.02 -4.82
C GLU A 40 8.88 0.50 -4.65
N ARG A 41 8.67 1.27 -5.72
CA ARG A 41 8.51 2.74 -5.63
C ARG A 41 7.31 3.12 -4.77
N LEU A 42 6.16 2.50 -4.99
CA LEU A 42 4.94 2.76 -4.22
C LEU A 42 5.10 2.37 -2.75
N TYR A 43 5.83 1.28 -2.46
CA TYR A 43 6.09 0.83 -1.10
C TYR A 43 7.04 1.79 -0.38
N LYS A 44 8.14 2.19 -1.01
CA LYS A 44 9.09 3.16 -0.44
C LYS A 44 8.45 4.52 -0.18
N GLY A 45 7.65 5.03 -1.13
CA GLY A 45 6.94 6.31 -0.95
C GLY A 45 6.01 6.28 0.26
N ARG A 46 5.16 5.25 0.36
CA ARG A 46 4.21 5.09 1.47
C ARG A 46 4.89 4.85 2.82
N PHE A 47 6.00 4.13 2.83
CA PHE A 47 6.75 3.88 4.05
C PHE A 47 7.40 5.15 4.60
N GLU A 48 8.04 5.96 3.74
CA GLU A 48 8.62 7.24 4.15
C GLU A 48 7.56 8.26 4.57
N GLU A 49 6.40 8.27 3.89
CA GLU A 49 5.25 9.08 4.28
C GLU A 49 4.73 8.67 5.67
N LEU A 50 4.48 7.37 5.89
CA LEU A 50 4.04 6.86 7.18
C LEU A 50 5.03 7.21 8.30
N LYS A 51 6.34 7.05 8.04
CA LYS A 51 7.39 7.39 9.00
C LYS A 51 7.35 8.87 9.36
N ARG A 52 7.13 9.76 8.39
CA ARG A 52 6.98 11.20 8.61
C ARG A 52 5.76 11.51 9.48
N GLU A 53 4.60 10.95 9.15
CA GLU A 53 3.36 11.18 9.91
C GLU A 53 3.48 10.70 11.37
N ILE A 54 4.12 9.54 11.58
CA ILE A 54 4.42 9.05 12.94
C ILE A 54 5.30 10.04 13.70
N MET A 55 6.36 10.55 13.08
CA MET A 55 7.26 11.50 13.73
C MET A 55 6.56 12.80 14.10
N ILE A 56 5.66 13.32 13.25
CA ILE A 56 4.83 14.48 13.58
C ILE A 56 4.04 14.23 14.87
N GLY A 57 3.40 13.06 14.98
CA GLY A 57 2.64 12.67 16.18
C GLY A 57 3.52 12.50 17.42
N VAL A 58 4.72 11.94 17.28
CA VAL A 58 5.70 11.80 18.37
C VAL A 58 6.13 13.18 18.87
N GLU A 59 6.55 14.07 17.97
CA GLU A 59 7.00 15.41 18.34
C GLU A 59 5.87 16.24 18.97
N ALA A 60 4.63 16.11 18.49
CA ALA A 60 3.46 16.72 19.11
C ALA A 60 3.22 16.18 20.54
N SER A 61 3.35 14.86 20.72
CA SER A 61 3.23 14.22 22.02
C SER A 61 4.29 14.70 23.01
N GLU A 62 5.54 14.84 22.57
CA GLU A 62 6.65 15.38 23.37
C GLU A 62 6.41 16.83 23.81
N ARG A 63 5.72 17.63 22.99
CA ARG A 63 5.28 19.00 23.35
C ARG A 63 4.03 19.02 24.22
N GLY A 64 3.42 17.87 24.53
CA GLY A 64 2.17 17.77 25.28
C GLY A 64 0.93 18.14 24.46
N GLU A 65 1.02 18.21 23.14
CA GLU A 65 -0.10 18.47 22.21
C GLU A 65 -0.94 17.19 22.01
N VAL A 66 -1.43 16.62 23.11
CA VAL A 66 -2.26 15.41 23.14
C VAL A 66 -3.66 15.74 23.61
N ILE A 67 -4.63 14.94 23.18
CA ILE A 67 -6.02 15.06 23.59
C ILE A 67 -6.39 13.83 24.41
N ASP A 68 -7.16 14.03 25.47
CA ASP A 68 -7.71 12.95 26.27
C ASP A 68 -8.55 12.00 25.41
N SER A 69 -8.29 10.69 25.55
CA SER A 69 -8.91 9.67 24.70
C SER A 69 -10.42 9.57 24.92
N GLU A 70 -10.89 9.68 26.16
CA GLU A 70 -12.32 9.60 26.48
C GLU A 70 -13.08 10.78 25.87
N ALA A 71 -12.49 11.98 25.91
CA ALA A 71 -13.03 13.16 25.23
C ALA A 71 -13.15 12.95 23.72
N VAL A 72 -12.11 12.41 23.06
CA VAL A 72 -12.13 12.14 21.60
C VAL A 72 -13.23 11.14 21.24
N PHE A 73 -13.29 9.99 21.92
CA PHE A 73 -14.29 8.96 21.61
C PHE A 73 -15.71 9.44 21.90
N SER A 74 -15.91 10.24 22.94
CA SER A 74 -17.21 10.84 23.27
C SER A 74 -17.69 11.78 22.17
N GLN A 75 -16.84 12.67 21.69
CA GLN A 75 -17.15 13.58 20.58
C GLN A 75 -17.43 12.82 19.28
N LEU A 76 -16.65 11.78 18.98
CA LEU A 76 -16.84 10.95 17.79
C LEU A 76 -18.21 10.24 17.83
N LYS A 77 -18.58 9.65 18.98
CA LYS A 77 -19.89 9.01 19.17
C LYS A 77 -21.03 9.99 18.95
N GLN A 78 -20.93 11.21 19.50
CA GLN A 78 -21.95 12.25 19.31
C GLN A 78 -22.08 12.64 17.83
N LYS A 79 -20.96 12.84 17.13
CA LYS A 79 -20.97 13.16 15.69
C LYS A 79 -21.64 12.06 14.86
N LEU A 80 -21.35 10.80 15.16
CA LEU A 80 -21.98 9.65 14.47
C LEU A 80 -23.47 9.49 14.78
N GLN A 81 -23.93 9.92 15.96
CA GLN A 81 -25.36 9.96 16.29
C GLN A 81 -26.09 11.06 15.51
N GLN A 82 -25.50 12.25 15.43
CA GLN A 82 -26.06 13.37 14.67
C GLN A 82 -26.20 13.06 13.17
N LEU A 83 -25.22 12.37 12.58
CA LEU A 83 -25.30 11.96 11.17
C LEU A 83 -26.45 10.98 10.92
N ARG A 84 -26.62 9.98 11.79
CA ARG A 84 -27.73 9.02 11.70
C ARG A 84 -29.10 9.66 11.87
N GLN A 85 -29.21 10.69 12.70
CA GLN A 85 -30.46 11.43 12.88
C GLN A 85 -30.82 12.26 11.63
N ARG A 86 -29.82 12.79 10.91
CA ARG A 86 -30.02 13.55 9.68
C ARG A 86 -30.37 12.69 8.46
N GLU A 87 -29.97 11.43 8.45
CA GLU A 87 -30.29 10.48 7.36
C GLU A 87 -31.66 9.79 7.56
N GLY A 88 -32.27 9.95 8.73
CA GLY A 88 -33.57 9.36 9.08
C GLY A 88 -34.77 10.31 8.98
N GLU A 89 -34.56 11.57 8.59
CA GLU A 89 -35.58 12.58 8.25
C GLU A 89 -35.71 12.72 6.72
#